data_AF-A0A381TNK9-F1
#
_entry.id   AF-A0A381TNK9-F1
#
_cell.length_a   1.000
_cell.length_b   1.000
_cell.length_c   1.000
_cell.angle_alpha   90.00
_cell.angle_beta   90.00
_cell.angle_gamma   90.00
#
_symmetry.space_group_name_H-M   'P 1'
#
loop_
_entity.id
_entity.type
_entity.pdbx_description
1 polymer ?
#
loop_
_entity_poly.entity_id
_entity_poly.type
_entity_poly.pdbx_seq_one_letter_code
_entity_poly.pdbx_strand_id
1 'polypeptide(L)'
;MTTLNRDGSPHTSPVWHTTQGGKVVVATGSSTVKSNNIASDPRVSLVAAADRSPQPWVQVNGRAAVSRPENIDEIVTDLAYHYVGPEEAPDYLREILGKVDFVLIEIEPTKILGFDGEE
;
A
#
# COMPACT_ATOMS: atom_id res chain seq x y z
N MET A 1 -3.10 6.03 0.45
CA MET A 1 -3.07 5.64 1.88
C MET A 1 -2.80 6.85 2.74
N THR A 2 -3.56 6.96 3.84
CA THR A 2 -3.44 8.00 4.85
C THR A 2 -2.91 7.39 6.15
N THR A 3 -1.88 8.01 6.70
CA THR A 3 -1.34 7.76 8.05
C THR A 3 -1.42 9.05 8.87
N LEU A 4 -1.09 9.00 10.15
CA LEU A 4 -1.13 10.17 11.04
C LEU A 4 0.28 10.62 11.40
N ASN A 5 0.54 11.92 11.26
CA ASN A 5 1.73 12.55 11.78
C ASN A 5 1.68 12.58 13.32
N ARG A 6 2.83 12.87 13.96
CA ARG A 6 2.94 12.92 15.42
C ARG A 6 1.99 13.93 16.09
N ASP A 7 1.64 15.01 15.40
CA ASP A 7 0.68 16.02 15.86
C ASP A 7 -0.80 15.64 15.60
N GLY A 8 -1.04 14.45 15.03
CA GLY A 8 -2.36 13.95 14.66
C GLY A 8 -2.85 14.42 13.29
N SER A 9 -2.13 15.28 12.57
CA SER A 9 -2.50 15.70 11.22
C SER A 9 -2.39 14.53 10.23
N PRO A 10 -3.26 14.46 9.20
CA PRO A 10 -3.20 13.39 8.21
C PRO A 10 -2.04 13.59 7.23
N HIS A 11 -1.33 12.51 6.93
CA HIS A 11 -0.38 12.41 5.83
C HIS A 11 -0.89 11.40 4.80
N THR A 12 -1.28 11.90 3.62
CA THR A 12 -1.82 11.08 2.53
C THR A 12 -0.83 10.98 1.40
N SER A 13 -0.63 9.76 0.88
CA SER A 13 0.25 9.50 -0.26
C SER A 13 -0.26 8.33 -1.12
N PRO A 14 0.02 8.33 -2.43
CA PRO A 14 -0.26 7.17 -3.29
C PRO A 14 0.58 5.97 -2.86
N VAL A 15 0.06 4.77 -3.13
CA VAL A 15 0.69 3.49 -2.82
C VAL A 15 0.30 2.44 -3.87
N TRP A 16 1.21 1.52 -4.15
CA TRP A 16 0.86 0.23 -4.74
C TRP A 16 0.43 -0.72 -3.62
N HIS A 17 -0.53 -1.59 -3.92
CA HIS A 17 -1.04 -2.52 -2.94
C HIS A 17 -1.43 -3.87 -3.55
N THR A 18 -1.51 -4.87 -2.70
CA THR A 18 -2.10 -6.17 -3.00
C THR A 18 -2.90 -6.66 -1.79
N THR A 19 -3.55 -7.81 -1.91
CA THR A 19 -4.28 -8.45 -0.81
C THR A 19 -3.71 -9.84 -0.54
N GLN A 20 -3.41 -10.15 0.72
CA GLN A 20 -2.91 -11.46 1.14
C GLN A 20 -3.54 -11.85 2.47
N GLY A 21 -4.16 -13.03 2.55
CA GLY A 21 -4.73 -13.56 3.79
C GLY A 21 -5.76 -12.63 4.47
N GLY A 22 -6.55 -11.89 3.68
CA GLY A 22 -7.53 -10.93 4.20
C GLY A 22 -6.95 -9.57 4.66
N LYS A 23 -5.64 -9.37 4.52
CA LYS A 23 -4.97 -8.09 4.77
C LYS A 23 -4.74 -7.33 3.46
N VAL A 24 -4.65 -6.00 3.56
CA VAL A 24 -4.09 -5.16 2.48
C VAL A 24 -2.60 -4.99 2.74
N VAL A 25 -1.78 -5.24 1.72
CA VAL A 25 -0.31 -5.15 1.81
C VAL A 25 0.18 -4.06 0.89
N VAL A 26 1.03 -3.17 1.41
CA VAL A 26 1.64 -2.07 0.68
C VAL A 26 3.16 -2.19 0.76
N ALA A 27 3.85 -2.18 -0.38
CA ALA A 27 5.32 -2.06 -0.40
C ALA A 27 5.74 -0.58 -0.42
N THR A 28 6.74 -0.22 0.39
CA THR A 28 7.27 1.14 0.45
C THR A 28 8.70 1.13 1.00
N GLY A 29 9.44 2.23 0.88
CA GLY A 29 10.74 2.37 1.55
C GLY A 29 10.61 2.47 3.07
N SER A 30 11.57 1.90 3.80
CA SER A 30 11.65 1.90 5.27
C SER A 30 11.69 3.30 5.87
N SER A 31 12.34 4.26 5.19
CA SER A 31 12.54 5.64 5.64
C SER A 31 11.39 6.59 5.28
N THR A 32 10.33 6.09 4.62
CA THR A 32 9.22 6.95 4.20
C THR A 32 8.39 7.48 5.38
N VAL A 33 7.77 8.65 5.22
CA VAL A 33 6.90 9.26 6.24
C VAL A 33 5.81 8.30 6.70
N LYS A 34 5.19 7.55 5.77
CA LYS A 34 4.15 6.59 6.08
C LYS A 34 4.66 5.42 6.95
N SER A 35 5.86 4.90 6.68
CA SER A 35 6.50 3.86 7.52
C SER A 35 6.80 4.37 8.93
N ASN A 36 7.36 5.58 9.04
CA ASN A 36 7.66 6.20 10.33
C ASN A 36 6.41 6.52 11.14
N ASN A 37 5.35 7.00 10.49
CA ASN A 37 4.07 7.30 11.13
C ASN A 37 3.45 6.03 11.75
N ILE A 38 3.46 4.91 11.04
CA ILE A 38 2.87 3.64 11.51
C ILE A 38 3.57 3.10 12.76
N ALA A 39 4.88 3.32 12.89
CA ALA A 39 5.62 2.95 14.10
C ALA A 39 5.13 3.71 15.35
N SER A 40 4.59 4.92 15.19
CA SER A 40 4.07 5.75 16.29
C SER A 40 2.55 5.60 16.48
N ASP A 41 1.80 5.52 15.39
CA ASP A 41 0.35 5.33 15.39
C ASP A 41 -0.06 4.37 14.25
N PRO A 42 -0.57 3.17 14.58
CA PRO A 42 -0.86 2.16 13.57
C PRO A 42 -2.18 2.42 12.83
N ARG A 43 -2.94 3.48 13.15
CA ARG A 43 -4.22 3.74 12.48
C ARG A 43 -3.98 4.23 11.06
N VAL A 44 -4.61 3.56 10.10
CA VAL A 44 -4.51 3.91 8.68
C VAL A 44 -5.86 3.88 7.99
N SER A 45 -5.94 4.59 6.87
CA SER A 45 -7.03 4.47 5.90
C SER A 45 -6.46 4.34 4.48
N LEU A 46 -7.02 3.46 3.68
CA LEU A 46 -6.67 3.28 2.28
C LEU A 46 -7.94 3.25 1.44
N VAL A 47 -7.96 4.02 0.36
CA VAL A 47 -9.01 3.96 -0.66
C VAL A 47 -8.37 3.45 -1.95
N ALA A 48 -9.03 2.50 -2.59
CA ALA A 48 -8.78 2.09 -3.96
C ALA A 48 -10.05 2.37 -4.77
N ALA A 49 -9.91 3.06 -5.89
CA ALA A 49 -11.01 3.41 -6.77
C ALA A 49 -10.69 2.95 -8.19
N ALA A 50 -11.72 2.47 -8.90
CA ALA A 50 -11.57 2.12 -10.30
C ALA A 50 -11.33 3.38 -11.14
N ASP A 51 -10.65 3.21 -12.28
CA ASP A 51 -10.48 4.27 -13.28
C ASP A 51 -11.53 4.11 -14.40
N ARG A 52 -12.81 4.13 -14.02
CA ARG A 52 -13.95 4.06 -14.95
C ARG A 52 -15.19 4.75 -14.37
N SER A 53 -16.22 4.94 -15.19
CA SER A 53 -17.52 5.51 -14.80
C SER A 53 -18.66 4.49 -14.94
N PRO A 54 -19.59 4.37 -13.96
CA PRO A 54 -19.50 4.93 -12.61
C PRO A 54 -18.22 4.44 -11.91
N GLN A 55 -17.81 5.08 -10.83
CA GLN A 55 -16.52 4.84 -10.18
C GLN A 55 -16.65 3.96 -8.92
N PRO A 56 -16.65 2.62 -9.05
CA PRO A 56 -16.56 1.74 -7.90
C PRO A 56 -15.33 2.05 -7.07
N TRP A 57 -15.47 1.97 -5.75
CA TRP A 57 -14.38 2.18 -4.82
C TRP A 57 -14.56 1.34 -3.57
N VAL A 58 -13.45 1.08 -2.90
CA VAL A 58 -13.40 0.46 -1.58
C VAL A 58 -12.50 1.30 -0.68
N GLN A 59 -12.97 1.55 0.53
CA GLN A 59 -12.20 2.13 1.62
C GLN A 59 -11.98 1.09 2.70
N VAL A 60 -10.72 0.94 3.11
CA VAL A 60 -10.31 0.12 4.24
C VAL A 60 -9.75 1.04 5.32
N ASN A 61 -10.40 1.07 6.48
CA ASN A 61 -9.78 1.53 7.71
C ASN A 61 -9.19 0.32 8.43
N GLY A 62 -8.02 0.48 9.05
CA GLY A 62 -7.35 -0.63 9.70
C GLY A 62 -6.27 -0.22 10.69
N ARG A 63 -5.66 -1.24 11.28
CA ARG A 63 -4.39 -1.10 12.01
C ARG A 63 -3.28 -1.69 11.16
N ALA A 64 -2.17 -0.98 11.06
CA ALA A 64 -1.03 -1.38 10.25
C ALA A 64 0.16 -1.79 11.11
N ALA A 65 0.92 -2.76 10.61
CA ALA A 65 2.25 -3.09 11.11
C ALA A 65 3.26 -3.03 9.96
N VAL A 66 4.51 -2.69 10.28
CA VAL A 66 5.62 -2.73 9.33
C VAL A 66 6.35 -4.05 9.49
N SER A 67 6.54 -4.78 8.38
CA SER A 67 7.26 -6.05 8.35
C SER A 67 8.31 -6.05 7.22
N ARG A 68 9.27 -6.96 7.33
CA ARG A 68 10.29 -7.21 6.30
C ARG A 68 10.43 -8.73 6.12
N PRO A 69 9.53 -9.35 5.35
CA PRO A 69 9.63 -10.77 5.10
C PRO A 69 10.79 -11.08 4.15
N GLU A 70 11.26 -12.33 4.15
CA GLU A 70 12.37 -12.78 3.30
C GLU A 70 12.03 -12.70 1.81
N ASN A 71 10.76 -12.89 1.45
CA ASN A 71 10.26 -12.85 0.07
C ASN A 71 9.81 -11.45 -0.38
N ILE A 72 10.31 -10.38 0.24
CA ILE A 72 9.88 -9.01 -0.09
C ILE A 72 10.17 -8.62 -1.55
N ASP A 73 11.29 -9.05 -2.12
CA ASP A 73 11.66 -8.74 -3.50
C ASP A 73 10.70 -9.41 -4.50
N GLU A 74 10.19 -10.60 -4.19
CA GLU A 74 9.16 -11.28 -4.98
C GLU A 74 7.85 -10.49 -4.96
N ILE A 75 7.43 -10.03 -3.77
CA ILE A 75 6.21 -9.22 -3.62
C ILE A 75 6.32 -7.88 -4.36
N VAL A 76 7.48 -7.21 -4.27
CA VAL A 76 7.74 -5.96 -5.01
C VAL A 76 7.76 -6.22 -6.52
N THR A 77 8.32 -7.35 -6.95
CA THR A 77 8.30 -7.78 -8.35
C THR A 77 6.87 -7.95 -8.85
N ASP A 78 6.03 -8.70 -8.15
CA ASP A 78 4.62 -8.88 -8.51
C ASP A 78 3.86 -7.56 -8.60
N LEU A 79 4.08 -6.65 -7.63
CA LEU A 79 3.50 -5.31 -7.66
C LEU A 79 3.97 -4.51 -8.87
N ALA A 80 5.26 -4.55 -9.23
CA ALA A 80 5.77 -3.86 -10.41
C ALA A 80 5.13 -4.40 -11.69
N TYR A 81 5.02 -5.73 -11.86
CA TYR A 81 4.32 -6.32 -12.99
C TYR A 81 2.85 -5.92 -13.05
N HIS A 82 2.18 -5.79 -11.90
CA HIS A 82 0.78 -5.38 -11.85
C HIS A 82 0.57 -3.90 -12.19
N TYR A 83 1.40 -3.00 -11.66
CA TYR A 83 1.19 -1.54 -11.77
C TYR A 83 1.93 -0.88 -12.94
N VAL A 84 3.12 -1.38 -13.29
CA VAL A 84 3.95 -0.85 -14.38
C VAL A 84 3.68 -1.61 -15.69
N GLY A 85 3.35 -2.90 -15.59
CA GLY A 85 3.09 -3.76 -16.74
C GLY A 85 4.34 -4.52 -17.20
N PRO A 86 4.15 -5.62 -17.96
CA PRO A 86 5.21 -6.60 -18.23
C PRO A 86 6.33 -6.08 -19.15
N GLU A 87 6.07 -5.06 -19.97
CA GLU A 87 7.05 -4.49 -20.88
C GLU A 87 8.09 -3.64 -20.15
N GLU A 88 7.64 -2.83 -19.19
CA GLU A 88 8.46 -1.84 -18.48
C GLU A 88 8.94 -2.33 -17.09
N ALA A 89 8.22 -3.28 -16.48
CA ALA A 89 8.57 -3.81 -15.15
C ALA A 89 10.03 -4.33 -15.04
N PRO A 90 10.62 -5.03 -16.03
CA PRO A 90 12.00 -5.50 -15.92
C PRO A 90 13.02 -4.37 -15.75
N ASP A 91 12.86 -3.26 -16.49
CA ASP A 91 13.76 -2.10 -16.38
C ASP A 91 13.51 -1.36 -15.07
N TYR A 92 12.24 -1.12 -14.72
CA TYR A 92 11.88 -0.53 -13.44
C TYR A 92 12.48 -1.29 -12.25
N LEU A 93 12.37 -2.63 -12.23
CA LEU A 93 12.89 -3.46 -11.15
C LEU A 93 14.42 -3.42 -11.04
N ARG A 94 15.16 -3.34 -12.17
CA ARG A 94 16.62 -3.13 -12.16
C ARG A 94 17.02 -1.81 -11.53
N GLU A 95 16.15 -0.81 -11.58
CA GLU A 95 16.41 0.48 -10.97
C GLU A 95 16.21 0.48 -9.47
N ILE A 96 15.24 -0.28 -8.96
CA ILE A 96 14.82 -0.22 -7.55
C ILE A 96 15.30 -1.37 -6.67
N LEU A 97 15.35 -2.62 -7.17
CA LEU A 97 15.71 -3.79 -6.36
C LEU A 97 17.17 -3.69 -5.92
N GLY A 98 17.41 -3.99 -4.64
CA GLY A 98 18.72 -3.83 -4.00
C GLY A 98 19.17 -2.40 -3.75
N LYS A 99 18.46 -1.37 -4.26
CA LYS A 99 18.76 0.05 -4.01
C LYS A 99 17.79 0.69 -3.04
N VAL A 100 16.53 0.29 -3.09
CA VAL A 100 15.49 0.73 -2.16
C VAL A 100 15.41 -0.27 -1.02
N ASP A 101 15.47 0.26 0.20
CA ASP A 101 15.27 -0.53 1.41
C ASP A 101 13.78 -0.76 1.66
N PHE A 102 13.19 -1.73 0.97
CA PHE A 102 11.76 -2.00 1.04
C PHE A 102 11.32 -2.58 2.39
N VAL A 103 10.13 -2.20 2.80
CA VAL A 103 9.34 -2.82 3.87
C VAL A 103 7.90 -3.00 3.38
N LEU A 104 7.18 -3.91 4.03
CA LEU A 104 5.75 -4.05 3.85
C LEU A 104 5.00 -3.35 4.97
N ILE A 105 3.92 -2.68 4.59
CA ILE A 105 2.88 -2.21 5.50
C ILE A 105 1.71 -3.19 5.34
N GLU A 106 1.45 -3.97 6.39
CA GLU A 106 0.33 -4.91 6.45
C GLU A 106 -0.82 -4.28 7.23
N ILE A 107 -1.94 -4.07 6.55
CA ILE A 107 -3.14 -3.46 7.12
C ILE A 107 -4.13 -4.57 7.46
N GLU A 108 -4.42 -4.72 8.74
CA GLU A 108 -5.53 -5.52 9.24
C GLU A 108 -6.82 -4.67 9.21
N PRO A 109 -7.81 -5.03 8.36
CA PRO A 109 -9.04 -4.25 8.22
C PRO A 109 -9.86 -4.26 9.51
N THR A 110 -10.29 -3.08 9.95
CA THR A 110 -11.26 -2.92 11.06
C THR A 110 -12.61 -2.43 10.55
N LYS A 111 -12.64 -1.78 9.40
CA LYS A 111 -13.87 -1.36 8.71
C LYS A 111 -13.62 -1.31 7.22
N ILE A 112 -14.55 -1.89 6.46
CA ILE A 112 -14.58 -1.84 5.00
C ILE A 112 -15.86 -1.12 4.59
N LEU A 113 -15.71 -0.14 3.71
CA LEU A 113 -16.79 0.59 3.07
C LEU A 113 -16.57 0.51 1.57
N GLY A 114 -17.63 0.60 0.78
CA GLY A 114 -17.48 0.62 -0.66
C GLY A 114 -18.74 1.05 -1.37
N PHE A 115 -18.56 1.28 -2.66
CA PHE A 115 -19.57 1.51 -3.66
C PHE A 115 -19.19 0.66 -4.87
N ASP A 116 -20.12 -0.13 -5.37
CA ASP A 116 -19.88 -1.09 -6.46
C ASP A 116 -20.23 -0.53 -7.85
N GLY A 117 -20.73 0.71 -7.91
CA GLY A 117 -21.14 1.35 -9.17
C GLY A 117 -22.64 1.29 -9.44
N GLU A 118 -23.43 0.63 -8.59
CA GLU A 118 -24.89 0.52 -8.71
C GLU A 118 -25.59 1.37 -7.63
N GLU A 119 -26.77 1.93 -7.93
CA GLU A 119 -27.57 2.75 -7.00
C GLU A 119 -28.17 1.96 -5.83
#